data_AF-A0A6M1T649-F1
#
_entry.id   AF-A0A6M1T649-F1
#
_cell.length_a   1.000
_cell.length_b   1.000
_cell.length_c   1.000
_cell.angle_alpha   90.00
_cell.angle_beta   90.00
_cell.angle_gamma   90.00
#
_symmetry.space_group_name_H-M   'P 1'
#
loop_
_entity.id
_entity.type
_entity.pdbx_description
1 polymer ?
#
loop_
_entity_poly.entity_id
_entity_poly.type
_entity_poly.pdbx_seq_one_letter_code
_entity_poly.pdbx_strand_id
1 'polypeptide(L)'
;MNSDHLKINESEHQRVPTLGERIGHSVTALVLGFILINIIAFWMFPGIGIGGFYLLAEVHSYTAIVSNIATVFVYTFLILCCVLGWFRGKFFVDRLKSYISYWRFW
;
A
#
# COMPACT_ATOMS: atom_id res chain seq x y z
N MET A 1 -8.76 51.77 -14.55
CA MET A 1 -8.07 50.49 -14.24
C MET A 1 -9.15 49.46 -14.01
N ASN A 2 -9.26 48.52 -14.95
CA ASN A 2 -10.26 47.46 -14.94
C ASN A 2 -9.95 46.52 -13.76
N SER A 3 -10.88 46.40 -12.81
CA SER A 3 -10.80 45.43 -11.73
C SER A 3 -11.09 44.05 -12.31
N ASP A 4 -10.05 43.42 -12.88
CA ASP A 4 -10.10 42.03 -13.32
C ASP A 4 -10.40 41.16 -12.09
N HIS A 5 -11.66 40.75 -12.00
CA HIS A 5 -12.08 39.66 -11.14
C HIS A 5 -11.28 38.42 -11.55
N LEU A 6 -10.23 38.11 -10.78
CA LEU A 6 -9.59 36.80 -10.75
C LEU A 6 -10.69 35.77 -10.48
N LYS A 7 -11.21 35.16 -11.56
CA LYS A 7 -12.07 33.99 -11.52
C LYS A 7 -11.21 32.83 -11.02
N ILE A 8 -11.05 32.74 -9.70
CA ILE A 8 -10.48 31.56 -9.07
C ILE A 8 -11.40 30.40 -9.47
N ASN A 9 -10.87 29.53 -10.32
CA ASN A 9 -11.60 28.38 -10.84
C ASN A 9 -11.75 27.37 -9.69
N GLU A 10 -12.87 27.45 -8.96
CA GLU A 10 -13.18 26.57 -7.83
C GLU A 10 -13.19 25.08 -8.19
N SER A 11 -13.24 24.74 -9.49
CA SER A 11 -13.14 23.36 -9.98
C SER A 11 -11.77 22.70 -9.76
N GLU A 12 -10.70 23.49 -9.54
CA GLU A 12 -9.36 22.99 -9.20
C GLU A 12 -9.10 22.91 -7.70
N HIS A 13 -10.01 23.41 -6.86
CA HIS A 13 -9.87 23.33 -5.41
C HIS A 13 -10.19 21.90 -4.95
N GLN A 14 -9.19 21.02 -5.00
CA GLN A 14 -9.26 19.72 -4.33
C GLN A 14 -9.49 19.98 -2.84
N ARG A 15 -10.71 19.67 -2.39
CA ARG A 15 -11.11 19.75 -0.99
C ARG A 15 -10.02 19.08 -0.14
N VAL A 16 -9.41 19.82 0.77
CA VAL A 16 -8.42 19.27 1.69
C VAL A 16 -9.10 18.13 2.44
N PRO A 17 -8.60 16.88 2.33
CA PRO A 17 -9.28 15.73 2.92
C PRO A 17 -9.36 15.92 4.43
N THR A 18 -10.56 15.73 4.95
CA THR A 18 -10.85 15.83 6.38
C THR A 18 -10.10 14.75 7.15
N LEU A 19 -9.88 14.95 8.45
CA LEU A 19 -9.16 13.99 9.31
C LEU A 19 -9.72 12.56 9.21
N GLY A 20 -11.05 12.43 9.14
CA GLY A 20 -11.72 11.13 8.98
C GLY A 20 -11.43 10.46 7.63
N GLU A 21 -11.42 11.22 6.54
CA GLU A 21 -11.08 10.70 5.21
C GLU A 21 -9.60 10.26 5.14
N ARG A 22 -8.69 10.99 5.78
CA ARG A 22 -7.26 10.60 5.86
C ARG A 22 -7.05 9.30 6.63
N ILE A 23 -7.75 9.12 7.75
CA ILE A 23 -7.75 7.85 8.50
C ILE A 23 -8.31 6.74 7.61
N GLY A 24 -9.46 6.96 6.96
CA GLY A 24 -10.07 5.99 6.06
C GLY A 24 -9.15 5.58 4.91
N HIS A 25 -8.47 6.54 4.28
CA HIS A 25 -7.49 6.27 3.24
C HIS A 25 -6.26 5.52 3.74
N SER A 26 -5.78 5.83 4.95
CA SER A 26 -4.64 5.14 5.56
C SER A 26 -4.94 3.69 5.89
N VAL A 27 -6.12 3.44 6.48
CA VAL A 27 -6.61 2.08 6.77
C VAL A 27 -6.82 1.30 5.47
N THR A 28 -7.46 1.93 4.47
CA THR A 28 -7.68 1.29 3.16
C THR A 28 -6.35 0.99 2.47
N ALA A 29 -5.38 1.91 2.52
CA ALA A 29 -4.05 1.72 1.96
C ALA A 29 -3.27 0.60 2.67
N LEU A 30 -3.40 0.48 4.00
CA LEU A 30 -2.86 -0.64 4.77
C LEU A 30 -3.44 -1.98 4.33
N VAL A 31 -4.78 -2.08 4.24
CA VAL A 31 -5.46 -3.31 3.82
C VAL A 31 -5.08 -3.69 2.39
N LEU A 32 -5.09 -2.74 1.47
CA LEU A 32 -4.68 -2.98 0.09
C LEU A 32 -3.19 -3.35 0.00
N GLY A 33 -2.32 -2.72 0.80
CA GLY A 33 -0.89 -3.06 0.86
C GLY A 33 -0.67 -4.48 1.34
N PHE A 34 -1.42 -4.91 2.36
CA PHE A 34 -1.41 -6.28 2.86
C PHE A 34 -1.87 -7.27 1.79
N ILE A 35 -2.96 -6.97 1.07
CA ILE A 35 -3.45 -7.82 -0.03
C ILE A 35 -2.39 -7.94 -1.14
N LEU A 36 -1.76 -6.82 -1.52
CA LEU A 36 -0.72 -6.80 -2.55
C LEU A 36 0.48 -7.68 -2.16
N ILE A 37 0.95 -7.59 -0.91
CA ILE A 37 2.03 -8.45 -0.40
C ILE A 37 1.64 -9.92 -0.50
N ASN A 38 0.41 -10.29 -0.13
CA ASN A 38 -0.06 -11.67 -0.21
C ASN A 38 -0.12 -12.19 -1.66
N ILE A 39 -0.60 -11.37 -2.60
CA ILE A 39 -0.63 -11.73 -4.03
C ILE A 39 0.80 -11.91 -4.56
N ILE A 40 1.71 -10.98 -4.27
CA ILE A 40 3.11 -11.07 -4.72
C ILE A 40 3.79 -12.29 -4.11
N ALA A 41 3.58 -12.57 -2.82
CA ALA A 41 4.18 -13.72 -2.16
C ALA A 41 3.62 -15.06 -2.67
N PHE A 42 2.32 -15.11 -3.00
CA PHE A 42 1.71 -16.27 -3.65
C PHE A 42 2.35 -16.53 -5.03
N TRP A 43 2.62 -15.47 -5.78
CA TRP A 43 3.30 -15.56 -7.07
C TRP A 43 4.78 -15.94 -6.97
N MET A 44 5.48 -15.40 -5.98
CA MET A 44 6.91 -15.66 -5.78
C MET A 44 7.15 -17.08 -5.24
N PHE A 45 6.19 -17.65 -4.51
CA PHE A 45 6.24 -19.00 -3.96
C PHE A 45 4.93 -19.76 -4.21
N PRO A 46 4.71 -20.22 -5.46
CA PRO A 46 3.51 -20.96 -5.81
C PRO A 46 3.48 -22.27 -4.99
N GLY A 47 2.47 -22.40 -4.12
CA GLY A 47 2.21 -23.60 -3.33
C GLY A 47 2.10 -23.35 -1.82
N ILE A 48 3.11 -22.77 -1.18
CA ILE A 48 3.18 -22.70 0.30
C ILE A 48 2.85 -21.29 0.83
N GLY A 49 2.86 -20.26 -0.04
CA GLY A 49 2.60 -18.87 0.35
C GLY A 49 3.59 -18.34 1.40
N ILE A 50 3.26 -17.21 2.05
CA ILE A 50 4.09 -16.60 3.11
C ILE A 50 4.22 -17.57 4.31
N GLY A 51 3.18 -18.36 4.60
CA GLY A 51 3.20 -19.38 5.66
C GLY A 51 4.26 -20.47 5.45
N GLY A 52 4.59 -20.77 4.19
CA GLY A 52 5.69 -21.67 3.86
C GLY A 52 7.06 -21.14 4.17
N PHE A 53 7.27 -19.83 3.99
CA PHE A 53 8.53 -19.20 4.40
C PHE A 53 8.74 -19.29 5.91
N TYR A 54 7.67 -19.12 6.69
CA TYR A 54 7.72 -19.26 8.16
C TYR A 54 7.97 -20.71 8.59
N LEU A 55 7.33 -21.69 7.92
CA LEU A 55 7.52 -23.12 8.24
C LEU A 55 8.90 -23.66 7.78
N LEU A 56 9.42 -23.21 6.64
CA LEU A 56 10.77 -23.57 6.18
C LEU A 56 11.88 -22.80 6.92
N ALA A 57 11.57 -21.66 7.53
CA ALA A 57 12.50 -20.88 8.36
C ALA A 57 12.92 -21.59 9.64
N GLU A 58 12.05 -22.41 10.23
CA GLU A 58 12.40 -23.20 11.41
C GLU A 58 13.32 -24.40 11.11
N VAL A 59 13.37 -24.85 9.85
CA VAL A 59 14.07 -26.10 9.48
C VAL A 59 15.53 -25.87 9.08
N HIS A 60 15.91 -24.68 8.59
CA HIS A 60 17.29 -24.37 8.17
C HIS A 60 17.75 -22.99 8.68
N SER A 61 18.94 -22.91 9.28
CA SER A 61 19.45 -21.65 9.88
C SER A 61 19.57 -20.48 8.89
N TYR A 62 19.71 -20.77 7.60
CA TYR A 62 19.75 -19.77 6.52
C TYR A 62 18.36 -19.21 6.17
N THR A 63 17.28 -19.98 6.32
CA THR A 63 15.90 -19.52 6.02
C THR A 63 15.35 -18.62 7.14
N ALA A 64 15.83 -18.76 8.38
CA ALA A 64 15.52 -17.84 9.47
C ALA A 64 15.99 -16.40 9.21
N ILE A 65 17.17 -16.22 8.61
CA ILE A 65 17.70 -14.89 8.26
C ILE A 65 16.85 -14.26 7.14
N VAL A 66 16.52 -15.05 6.11
CA VAL A 66 15.67 -14.58 4.99
C VAL A 66 14.25 -14.24 5.48
N SER A 67 13.70 -15.01 6.41
CA SER A 67 12.39 -14.74 7.04
C SER A 67 12.38 -13.44 7.84
N ASN A 68 13.43 -13.17 8.63
CA ASN A 68 13.54 -11.91 9.38
C ASN A 68 13.65 -10.71 8.45
N ILE A 69 14.46 -10.82 7.39
CA ILE A 69 14.59 -9.76 6.38
C ILE A 69 13.24 -9.50 5.69
N ALA A 70 12.56 -10.56 5.24
CA ALA A 70 11.25 -10.45 4.61
C ALA A 70 10.21 -9.81 5.54
N THR A 71 10.21 -10.19 6.81
CA THR A 71 9.32 -9.63 7.83
C THR A 71 9.56 -8.13 8.03
N VAL A 72 10.82 -7.69 8.13
CA VAL A 72 11.17 -6.27 8.21
C VAL A 72 10.71 -5.51 6.98
N PHE A 73 10.90 -6.08 5.78
CA PHE A 73 10.42 -5.48 4.52
C PHE A 73 8.90 -5.36 4.47
N VAL A 74 8.17 -6.38 4.91
CA VAL A 74 6.70 -6.36 4.96
C VAL A 74 6.22 -5.26 5.91
N TYR A 75 6.77 -5.18 7.13
CA TYR A 75 6.38 -4.15 8.08
C TYR A 75 6.71 -2.74 7.59
N THR A 76 7.91 -2.52 7.05
CA THR A 76 8.27 -1.21 6.49
C THR A 76 7.39 -0.82 5.31
N PHE A 77 7.04 -1.76 4.43
CA PHE A 77 6.10 -1.50 3.34
C PHE A 77 4.70 -1.14 3.84
N LEU A 78 4.18 -1.84 4.86
CA LEU A 78 2.88 -1.53 5.45
C LEU A 78 2.87 -0.15 6.14
N ILE A 79 3.93 0.20 6.86
CA ILE A 79 4.11 1.52 7.46
C ILE A 79 4.12 2.60 6.36
N LEU A 80 4.86 2.38 5.27
CA LEU A 80 4.87 3.29 4.13
C LEU A 80 3.48 3.40 3.49
N CYS A 81 2.71 2.31 3.39
CA CYS A 81 1.33 2.37 2.90
C CYS A 81 0.43 3.20 3.81
N CYS A 82 0.61 3.11 5.13
CA CYS A 82 -0.12 3.92 6.09
C CYS A 82 0.23 5.41 5.94
N VAL A 83 1.53 5.74 5.93
CA VAL A 83 2.02 7.12 5.80
C VAL A 83 1.59 7.72 4.45
N LEU A 84 1.77 6.99 3.35
CA LEU A 84 1.37 7.47 2.03
C LEU A 84 -0.14 7.53 1.88
N GLY A 85 -0.90 6.61 2.48
CA GLY A 85 -2.35 6.69 2.57
C GLY A 85 -2.83 7.92 3.34
N TRP A 86 -2.08 8.34 4.36
CA TRP A 86 -2.38 9.54 5.15
C TRP A 86 -2.13 10.84 4.37
N PHE A 87 -1.00 10.94 3.68
CA PHE A 87 -0.59 12.16 2.98
C PHE A 87 -1.15 12.28 1.56
N ARG A 88 -1.18 11.18 0.79
CA ARG A 88 -1.65 11.16 -0.61
C ARG A 88 -3.10 10.71 -0.75
N GLY A 89 -3.71 10.15 0.29
CA GLY A 89 -5.13 9.83 0.33
C GLY A 89 -5.60 8.97 -0.85
N LYS A 90 -6.65 9.45 -1.52
CA LYS A 90 -7.31 8.79 -2.65
C LYS A 90 -6.37 8.43 -3.80
N PHE A 91 -5.44 9.32 -4.18
CA PHE A 91 -4.52 9.06 -5.30
C PHE A 91 -3.65 7.82 -5.06
N PHE A 92 -3.16 7.64 -3.83
CA PHE A 92 -2.34 6.47 -3.48
C PHE A 92 -3.19 5.20 -3.41
N VAL A 93 -4.38 5.27 -2.83
CA VAL A 93 -5.33 4.14 -2.77
C VAL A 93 -5.71 3.66 -4.17
N ASP A 94 -6.02 4.57 -5.08
CA ASP A 94 -6.39 4.23 -6.46
C ASP A 94 -5.20 3.60 -7.22
N ARG A 95 -3.99 4.12 -6.99
CA ARG A 95 -2.76 3.51 -7.53
C ARG A 95 -2.54 2.10 -6.99
N LEU A 96 -2.76 1.87 -5.70
CA LEU A 96 -2.62 0.54 -5.09
C LEU A 96 -3.64 -0.45 -5.66
N LYS A 97 -4.90 -0.03 -5.84
CA LYS A 97 -5.92 -0.87 -6.50
C LYS A 97 -5.51 -1.24 -7.93
N SER A 98 -4.97 -0.29 -8.68
CA SER A 98 -4.47 -0.54 -10.04
C SER A 98 -3.33 -1.56 -10.03
N TYR A 99 -2.36 -1.44 -9.11
CA TYR A 99 -1.30 -2.44 -8.94
C TYR A 99 -1.83 -3.82 -8.55
N ILE A 100 -2.77 -3.89 -7.60
CA ILE A 100 -3.40 -5.17 -7.21
C ILE A 100 -4.12 -5.80 -8.41
N SER A 101 -4.86 -5.00 -9.19
CA SER A 101 -5.52 -5.49 -10.39
C SER A 101 -4.50 -6.04 -11.38
N TYR A 102 -3.39 -5.34 -11.63
CA TYR A 102 -2.31 -5.81 -12.52
C TYR A 102 -1.75 -7.16 -12.06
N TRP A 103 -1.42 -7.27 -10.77
CA TRP A 103 -0.86 -8.50 -10.18
C TRP A 103 -1.86 -9.65 -10.02
N ARG A 104 -3.16 -9.39 -10.05
CA ARG A 104 -4.20 -10.43 -9.97
C ARG A 104 -4.40 -11.18 -11.29
N PHE A 105 -4.06 -10.54 -12.42
CA PHE A 105 -4.26 -11.09 -13.77
C PHE A 105 -2.98 -11.57 -14.43
N TRP A 106 -1.83 -11.20 -13.88
CA TRP A 106 -0.56 -11.84 -14.19
C TRP A 106 -0.41 -13.10 -13.37
#